data_AF-A0A969MXF9-F1
#
_entry.id   AF-A0A969MXF9-F1
#
_cell.length_a   1.000
_cell.length_b   1.000
_cell.length_c   1.000
_cell.angle_alpha   90.00
_cell.angle_beta   90.00
_cell.angle_gamma   90.00
#
_symmetry.space_group_name_H-M   'P 1'
#
loop_
_entity.id
_entity.type
_entity.pdbx_description
1 polymer ?
#
loop_
_entity_poly.entity_id
_entity_poly.type
_entity_poly.pdbx_seq_one_letter_code
_entity_poly.pdbx_strand_id
1 'polypeptide(L)'
;MAKIREVDEWLQSSLAPGIIRECHPEICFWALNHQTVVNSRKKTETGIEERLEILSHYCQNARTIVTEAQSRYRRKDLAVDDIVDALACAVGATFYPALKTLPDQPERDQIGLPMEIVYPDLSSNSKD
;
A
#
# COMPACT_ATOMS: atom_id res chain seq x y z
N MET A 1 -15.56 13.90 6.15
CA MET A 1 -14.43 13.67 5.21
C MET A 1 -13.58 14.96 5.08
N ALA A 2 -13.00 15.48 6.16
CA ALA A 2 -12.20 16.71 6.08
C ALA A 2 -10.77 16.44 5.56
N LYS A 3 -10.16 15.34 5.99
CA LYS A 3 -8.77 14.98 5.67
C LYS A 3 -8.55 14.64 4.18
N ILE A 4 -9.49 13.94 3.55
CA ILE A 4 -9.39 13.61 2.11
C ILE A 4 -9.48 14.90 1.28
N ARG A 5 -10.37 15.82 1.66
CA ARG A 5 -10.52 17.11 0.98
C ARG A 5 -9.27 17.98 1.13
N GLU A 6 -8.65 17.99 2.31
CA GLU A 6 -7.39 18.74 2.53
C GLU A 6 -6.25 18.23 1.64
N VAL A 7 -6.12 16.90 1.49
CA VAL A 7 -5.14 16.30 0.57
C VAL A 7 -5.46 16.65 -0.88
N ASP A 8 -6.72 16.57 -1.28
CA ASP A 8 -7.18 16.94 -2.62
C ASP A 8 -6.91 18.42 -2.95
N GLU A 9 -7.26 19.33 -2.05
CA GLU A 9 -6.97 20.77 -2.16
C GLU A 9 -5.45 21.02 -2.28
N TRP A 10 -4.64 20.28 -1.53
CA TRP A 10 -3.19 20.39 -1.61
C TRP A 10 -2.62 19.84 -2.93
N LEU A 11 -3.12 18.71 -3.41
CA LEU A 11 -2.75 18.13 -4.71
C LEU A 11 -3.10 19.07 -5.87
N GLN A 12 -4.23 19.77 -5.78
CA GLN A 12 -4.63 20.80 -6.74
C GLN A 12 -3.69 22.00 -6.76
N SER A 13 -3.21 22.42 -5.59
CA SER A 13 -2.35 23.60 -5.44
C SER A 13 -0.87 23.34 -5.79
N SER A 14 -0.46 22.07 -5.80
CA SER A 14 0.91 21.66 -6.05
C SER A 14 1.06 21.14 -7.48
N LEU A 15 2.13 21.55 -8.17
CA LEU A 15 2.47 21.08 -9.53
C LEU A 15 2.91 19.60 -9.57
N ALA A 16 2.36 18.75 -8.69
CA ALA A 16 2.74 17.35 -8.51
C ALA A 16 1.91 16.29 -9.27
N PRO A 17 1.19 16.56 -10.39
CA PRO A 17 0.60 15.48 -11.19
C PRO A 17 1.65 14.43 -11.58
N GLY A 18 1.44 13.19 -11.15
CA GLY A 18 2.34 12.06 -11.46
C GLY A 18 3.55 11.90 -10.52
N ILE A 19 3.79 12.82 -9.58
CA ILE A 19 4.78 12.64 -8.50
C ILE A 19 4.17 11.85 -7.35
N ILE A 20 2.92 12.18 -7.01
CA ILE A 20 2.13 11.47 -6.00
C ILE A 20 1.09 10.65 -6.73
N ARG A 21 1.00 9.37 -6.35
CA ARG A 21 0.09 8.40 -6.93
C ARG A 21 -0.61 7.68 -5.80
N GLU A 22 -1.91 7.46 -5.93
CA GLU A 22 -2.70 6.78 -4.92
C GLU A 22 -2.41 5.27 -4.94
N CYS A 23 -2.34 4.66 -3.76
CA CYS A 23 -2.18 3.21 -3.59
C CYS A 23 -3.15 2.71 -2.51
N HIS A 24 -3.38 1.40 -2.47
CA HIS A 24 -4.28 0.80 -1.50
C HIS A 24 -3.69 -0.50 -0.93
N PRO A 25 -3.65 -0.67 0.41
CA PRO A 25 -2.96 -1.80 1.05
C PRO A 25 -3.53 -3.15 0.61
N GLU A 26 -4.85 -3.27 0.44
CA GLU A 26 -5.46 -4.53 0.01
C GLU A 26 -5.08 -4.91 -1.43
N ILE A 27 -4.88 -3.93 -2.31
CA ILE A 27 -4.41 -4.16 -3.68
C ILE A 27 -2.90 -4.47 -3.67
N CYS A 28 -2.12 -3.81 -2.82
CA CYS A 28 -0.71 -4.15 -2.61
C CYS A 28 -0.57 -5.59 -2.11
N PHE A 29 -1.34 -6.01 -1.10
CA PHE A 29 -1.32 -7.39 -0.63
C PHE A 29 -1.74 -8.38 -1.70
N TRP A 30 -2.81 -8.10 -2.43
CA TRP A 30 -3.24 -8.95 -3.55
C TRP A 30 -2.10 -9.11 -4.57
N ALA A 31 -1.45 -8.02 -4.96
CA ALA A 31 -0.35 -8.04 -5.92
C ALA A 31 0.87 -8.81 -5.38
N LEU A 32 1.33 -8.50 -4.17
CA LEU A 32 2.47 -9.15 -3.50
C LEU A 32 2.22 -10.63 -3.21
N ASN A 33 0.96 -11.02 -3.04
CA ASN A 33 0.50 -12.40 -2.88
C ASN A 33 0.13 -13.05 -4.23
N HIS A 34 0.87 -12.74 -5.29
CA HIS A 34 0.70 -13.34 -6.61
C HIS A 34 -0.75 -13.28 -7.14
N GLN A 35 -1.39 -12.13 -7.00
CA GLN A 35 -2.76 -11.88 -7.44
C GLN A 35 -3.80 -12.77 -6.73
N THR A 36 -3.50 -13.19 -5.50
CA THR A 36 -4.42 -13.96 -4.64
C THR A 36 -4.87 -13.12 -3.45
N VAL A 37 -6.19 -13.07 -3.24
CA VAL A 37 -6.79 -12.30 -2.14
C VAL A 37 -6.47 -12.94 -0.79
N VAL A 38 -6.08 -12.11 0.19
CA VAL A 38 -5.95 -12.51 1.59
C VAL A 38 -7.36 -12.50 2.22
N ASN A 39 -7.96 -13.69 2.38
CA ASN A 39 -9.34 -13.83 2.86
C ASN A 39 -9.50 -13.64 4.37
N SER A 40 -8.43 -13.77 5.14
CA SER A 40 -8.45 -13.55 6.58
C SER A 40 -8.72 -12.07 6.89
N ARG A 41 -9.50 -11.84 7.95
CA ARG A 41 -9.81 -10.50 8.43
C ARG A 41 -8.54 -9.84 8.96
N LYS A 42 -8.20 -8.65 8.47
CA LYS A 42 -6.96 -7.95 8.83
C LYS A 42 -6.74 -7.65 10.32
N LYS A 43 -7.82 -7.65 11.12
CA LYS A 43 -7.76 -7.38 12.56
C LYS A 43 -7.61 -8.64 13.44
N THR A 44 -7.66 -9.83 12.85
CA THR A 44 -7.42 -11.07 13.59
C THR A 44 -5.92 -11.37 13.62
N GLU A 45 -5.49 -12.10 14.65
CA GLU A 45 -4.10 -12.56 14.76
C GLU A 45 -3.66 -13.34 13.51
N THR A 46 -4.51 -14.27 13.04
CA THR A 46 -4.29 -15.01 11.79
C THR A 46 -4.12 -14.08 10.59
N GLY A 47 -4.95 -13.03 10.48
CA GLY A 47 -4.89 -12.13 9.33
C GLY A 47 -3.72 -11.15 9.35
N ILE A 48 -3.22 -10.81 10.53
CA ILE A 48 -1.95 -10.09 10.68
C ILE A 48 -0.79 -11.00 10.31
N GLU A 49 -0.80 -12.24 10.78
CA GLU A 49 0.27 -13.20 10.53
C GLU A 49 0.41 -13.56 9.04
N GLU A 50 -0.71 -13.84 8.35
CA GLU A 50 -0.70 -14.09 6.89
C GLU A 50 -0.11 -12.90 6.12
N ARG A 51 -0.44 -11.67 6.52
CA ARG A 51 0.09 -10.45 5.89
C ARG A 51 1.57 -10.26 6.19
N LEU A 52 2.02 -10.53 7.41
CA LEU A 52 3.43 -10.48 7.78
C LEU A 52 4.26 -11.52 7.02
N GLU A 53 3.71 -12.70 6.80
CA GLU A 53 4.36 -13.74 6.00
C GLU A 53 4.57 -13.25 4.56
N ILE A 54 3.53 -12.73 3.92
CA ILE A 54 3.63 -12.12 2.57
C ILE A 54 4.71 -11.04 2.55
N LEU A 55 4.70 -10.11 3.51
CA LEU A 55 5.67 -9.01 3.54
C LEU A 55 7.10 -9.48 3.79
N SER A 56 7.30 -10.59 4.51
CA SER A 56 8.62 -11.11 4.83
C SER A 56 9.40 -11.56 3.61
N HIS A 57 8.72 -11.94 2.52
CA HIS A 57 9.36 -12.27 1.24
C HIS A 57 10.02 -11.07 0.55
N TYR A 58 9.59 -9.85 0.88
CA TYR A 58 10.04 -8.61 0.24
C TYR A 58 10.78 -7.67 1.20
N CYS A 59 10.54 -7.81 2.50
CA CYS A 59 11.10 -6.98 3.56
C CYS A 59 11.52 -7.88 4.73
N GLN A 60 12.81 -8.24 4.76
CA GLN A 60 13.37 -9.17 5.76
C GLN A 60 13.11 -8.73 7.22
N ASN A 61 13.03 -7.42 7.45
CA ASN A 61 12.79 -6.82 8.76
C ASN A 61 11.31 -6.46 9.02
N ALA A 62 10.35 -6.93 8.20
CA ALA A 62 8.94 -6.59 8.35
C ALA A 62 8.40 -6.83 9.77
N ARG A 63 8.68 -8.01 10.34
CA ARG A 63 8.25 -8.38 11.71
C ARG A 63 8.90 -7.50 12.78
N THR A 64 10.18 -7.15 12.59
CA THR A 64 10.91 -6.24 13.48
C THR A 64 10.30 -4.84 13.44
N ILE A 65 10.02 -4.30 12.25
CA ILE A 65 9.38 -3.00 12.07
C ILE A 65 8.05 -2.94 12.83
N VAL A 66 7.21 -3.98 12.68
CA VAL A 66 5.91 -4.04 13.38
C VAL A 66 6.10 -4.09 14.90
N THR A 67 7.03 -4.91 15.38
CA THR A 67 7.31 -5.05 16.82
C THR A 67 7.83 -3.75 17.43
N GLU A 68 8.76 -3.08 16.72
CA GLU A 68 9.30 -1.78 17.15
C GLU A 68 8.22 -0.70 17.19
N ALA A 69 7.38 -0.62 16.16
CA ALA A 69 6.26 0.32 16.13
C ALA A 69 5.26 0.06 17.28
N GLN A 70 4.92 -1.20 17.55
CA GLN A 70 4.08 -1.57 18.69
C GLN A 70 4.70 -1.22 20.04
N SER A 71 6.02 -1.28 20.18
CA SER A 71 6.71 -0.89 21.41
C SER A 71 6.74 0.63 21.62
N ARG A 72 6.78 1.39 20.51
CA ARG A 72 6.93 2.85 20.52
C ARG A 72 5.60 3.58 20.67
N TYR A 73 4.52 3.02 20.14
CA TYR A 73 3.19 3.63 20.13
C TYR A 73 2.17 2.82 20.92
N ARG A 74 1.19 3.51 21.52
CA ARG A 74 0.10 2.81 22.21
C ARG A 74 -0.87 2.26 21.17
N ARG A 75 -1.43 1.07 21.42
CA ARG A 75 -2.43 0.43 20.54
C ARG A 75 -3.65 1.29 20.22
N LYS A 76 -4.03 2.20 21.12
CA LYS A 76 -5.16 3.12 20.90
C LYS A 76 -4.84 4.27 19.92
N ASP A 77 -3.55 4.56 19.75
CA ASP A 77 -3.05 5.66 18.92
C ASP A 77 -2.57 5.11 17.55
N LEU A 78 -2.17 3.84 17.48
CA LEU A 78 -1.75 3.14 16.27
C LEU A 78 -2.14 1.66 16.35
N ALA A 79 -3.08 1.24 15.51
CA ALA A 79 -3.48 -0.15 15.44
C ALA A 79 -2.43 -0.99 14.68
N VAL A 80 -2.39 -2.29 14.97
CA VAL A 80 -1.41 -3.19 14.36
C VAL A 80 -1.67 -3.35 12.86
N ASP A 81 -2.95 -3.45 12.47
CA ASP A 81 -3.34 -3.52 11.07
C ASP A 81 -2.97 -2.26 10.30
N ASP A 82 -3.01 -1.07 10.92
CA ASP A 82 -2.58 0.17 10.28
C ASP A 82 -1.06 0.17 9.98
N ILE A 83 -0.24 -0.40 10.88
CA ILE A 83 1.21 -0.54 10.67
C ILE A 83 1.49 -1.49 9.50
N VAL A 84 0.78 -2.62 9.47
CA VAL A 84 0.92 -3.65 8.44
C VAL A 84 0.44 -3.14 7.07
N ASP A 85 -0.67 -2.40 7.02
CA ASP A 85 -1.18 -1.75 5.81
C ASP A 85 -0.20 -0.69 5.28
N ALA A 86 0.37 0.14 6.17
CA ALA A 86 1.38 1.12 5.79
C ALA A 86 2.66 0.46 5.23
N LEU A 87 3.11 -0.63 5.85
CA LEU A 87 4.27 -1.39 5.38
C LEU A 87 4.01 -2.02 4.01
N ALA A 88 2.80 -2.53 3.75
CA ALA A 88 2.43 -3.06 2.44
C ALA A 88 2.51 -2.00 1.34
N CYS A 89 2.04 -0.78 1.61
CA CYS A 89 2.15 0.33 0.68
C CYS A 89 3.62 0.71 0.43
N ALA A 90 4.45 0.76 1.49
CA ALA A 90 5.87 1.05 1.39
C ALA A 90 6.64 0.00 0.58
N VAL A 91 6.39 -1.28 0.83
CA VAL A 91 6.94 -2.40 0.05
C VAL A 91 6.45 -2.32 -1.40
N GLY A 92 5.16 -2.07 -1.62
CA GLY A 92 4.63 -1.91 -2.98
C GLY A 92 5.31 -0.79 -3.76
N ALA A 93 5.62 0.33 -3.11
CA ALA A 93 6.31 1.45 -3.72
C ALA A 93 7.76 1.12 -4.16
N THR A 94 8.43 0.14 -3.54
CA THR A 94 9.80 -0.23 -3.93
C THR A 94 9.90 -0.88 -5.31
N PHE A 95 8.76 -1.28 -5.89
CA PHE A 95 8.71 -1.84 -7.24
C PHE A 95 8.76 -0.77 -8.34
N TYR A 96 8.70 0.52 -8.01
CA TYR A 96 8.85 1.57 -9.02
C TYR A 96 10.18 1.40 -9.81
N PRO A 97 10.16 1.49 -11.16
CA PRO A 97 9.05 1.93 -12.02
C PRO A 97 8.08 0.82 -12.48
N ALA A 98 8.28 -0.43 -12.08
CA ALA A 98 7.41 -1.57 -12.41
C ALA A 98 6.10 -1.57 -11.57
N LEU A 99 5.20 -0.64 -11.91
CA LEU A 99 3.88 -0.51 -11.29
C LEU A 99 2.78 -0.63 -12.36
N LYS A 100 1.63 -1.18 -11.95
CA LYS A 100 0.37 -1.20 -12.71
C LYS A 100 -0.69 -0.35 -12.02
N THR A 101 -1.79 -0.10 -12.71
CA THR A 101 -2.89 0.75 -12.23
C THR A 101 -4.21 -0.01 -12.26
N LEU A 102 -5.12 0.35 -11.36
CA LEU A 102 -6.54 0.05 -11.46
C LEU A 102 -7.31 1.38 -11.64
N PRO A 103 -8.11 1.55 -12.72
CA PRO A 103 -8.17 0.67 -13.90
C PRO A 103 -6.87 0.71 -14.72
N ASP A 104 -6.70 -0.22 -15.66
CA ASP A 104 -5.51 -0.30 -16.55
C ASP A 104 -5.34 0.96 -17.42
N GLN A 105 -6.44 1.66 -17.69
CA GLN A 105 -6.44 2.96 -18.36
C GLN A 105 -7.12 3.98 -17.44
N PRO A 106 -6.35 4.66 -16.57
CA PRO A 106 -6.89 5.67 -15.68
C PRO A 106 -7.55 6.81 -16.45
N GLU A 107 -8.81 7.08 -16.12
CA GLU A 107 -9.47 8.31 -16.54
C GLU A 107 -8.87 9.51 -15.80
N ARG A 108 -9.11 10.72 -16.32
CA ARG A 108 -8.73 11.96 -15.65
C ARG A 108 -9.96 12.65 -15.11
N ASP A 109 -9.84 13.23 -13.93
CA ASP A 109 -10.90 14.05 -13.34
C ASP A 109 -11.04 15.42 -14.04
N GLN A 110 -11.90 16.29 -13.50
CA GLN A 110 -12.20 17.62 -14.06
C GLN A 110 -10.99 18.58 -14.09
N ILE A 111 -9.97 18.32 -13.28
CA ILE A 111 -8.76 19.13 -13.14
C ILE A 111 -7.53 18.45 -13.75
N GLY A 112 -7.70 17.26 -14.33
CA GLY A 112 -6.68 16.52 -15.05
C GLY A 112 -5.86 15.53 -14.21
N LEU A 113 -6.20 15.29 -12.95
CA LEU A 113 -5.53 14.28 -12.12
C LEU A 113 -5.95 12.87 -12.58
N PRO A 114 -5.00 11.93 -12.70
CA PRO A 114 -5.33 10.54 -13.01
C PRO A 114 -6.07 9.90 -11.83
N MET A 115 -7.22 9.28 -12.11
CA MET A 115 -7.98 8.49 -11.15
C MET A 115 -7.47 7.04 -11.19
N GLU A 116 -6.42 6.76 -10.42
CA GLU A 116 -5.71 5.48 -10.43
C GLU A 116 -5.42 4.97 -9.02
N ILE A 117 -5.43 3.65 -8.85
CA ILE A 117 -4.80 2.99 -7.70
C ILE A 117 -3.60 2.19 -8.23
N VAL A 118 -2.40 2.54 -7.77
CA VAL A 118 -1.17 1.87 -8.20
C VAL A 118 -0.85 0.65 -7.35
N TYR A 119 -0.25 -0.36 -7.97
CA TYR A 119 0.19 -1.57 -7.30
C TYR A 119 1.44 -2.18 -7.97
N PRO A 120 2.26 -2.96 -7.23
CA PRO A 120 3.48 -3.56 -7.76
C PRO A 120 3.24 -4.60 -8.87
N ASP A 121 4.05 -4.55 -9.93
CA ASP A 121 4.01 -5.53 -11.03
C ASP A 121 5.08 -6.61 -10.89
N LEU A 122 4.68 -7.77 -10.38
CA LEU A 122 5.58 -8.91 -10.17
C LEU A 122 6.00 -9.64 -11.47
N SER A 123 5.43 -9.30 -12.63
CA SER A 123 5.74 -9.97 -13.90
C SER A 123 7.17 -9.74 -14.39
N SER A 124 7.89 -8.80 -13.78
CA SER A 124 9.27 -8.45 -14.11
C SER A 124 10.33 -9.18 -13.27
N ASN A 125 9.95 -9.87 -12.19
CA ASN A 125 10.89 -10.56 -11.28
C ASN A 125 11.09 -12.07 -11.58
N SER A 126 10.64 -12.57 -12.73
CA SER A 126 11.01 -13.90 -13.22
C SER A 126 12.37 -13.87 -13.93
N LYS A 127 13.44 -13.46 -13.23
CA LYS A 127 14.81 -13.72 -13.66
C LYS A 127 15.70 -14.07 -12.47
N ASP A 128 16.15 -15.32 -12.55
CA ASP A 128 17.27 -16.00 -11.88
C ASP A 128 17.08 -16.50 -10.43
#